data_AF-M6RL62-F1
#
_entry.id   AF-M6RL62-F1
#
_cell.length_a   1.000
_cell.length_b   1.000
_cell.length_c   1.000
_cell.angle_alpha   90.00
_cell.angle_beta   90.00
_cell.angle_gamma   90.00
#
_symmetry.space_group_name_H-M   'P 1'
#
loop_
_entity.id
_entity.type
_entity.pdbx_description
1 polymer ?
#
loop_
_entity_poly.entity_id
_entity_poly.type
_entity_poly.pdbx_seq_one_letter_code
_entity_poly.pdbx_strand_id
1 'polypeptide(L)' 'MLQGPLTNRKIMRDLKRSLTQGKDFSGETINYKKDGSPYHVEWRISAIRDLSGNILCFISIQRDITEKVKKENPLRDTSV' A
#
# COMPACT_ATOMS: atom_id res chain seq x y z
N MET A 1 -12.09 3.62 7.23
CA MET A 1 -11.47 4.12 5.98
C MET A 1 -9.97 3.98 6.15
N LEU A 2 -9.26 3.31 5.25
CA LEU A 2 -7.81 3.07 5.41
C LEU A 2 -6.95 4.27 5.00
N GLN A 3 -7.50 5.22 4.24
CA GLN A 3 -6.80 6.39 3.74
C GLN A 3 -7.09 7.61 4.62
N GLY A 4 -6.11 8.47 4.81
CA GLY A 4 -6.24 9.72 5.56
C GLY A 4 -5.26 10.80 5.06
N PRO A 5 -5.04 11.87 5.84
CA PRO A 5 -4.25 13.03 5.41
C PRO A 5 -2.83 12.72 4.93
N LEU A 6 -2.16 11.75 5.56
CA LEU A 6 -0.77 11.36 5.26
C LEU A 6 -0.67 10.28 4.16
N THR A 7 -1.80 9.75 3.68
CA THR A 7 -1.79 8.77 2.60
C THR A 7 -1.32 9.43 1.31
N ASN A 8 -0.27 8.86 0.69
CA ASN A 8 0.32 9.39 -0.52
C ASN A 8 -0.64 9.19 -1.72
N ARG A 9 -1.26 10.29 -2.17
CA ARG A 9 -2.24 10.28 -3.27
C ARG A 9 -1.65 9.83 -4.61
N LYS A 10 -0.36 10.03 -4.85
CA LYS A 10 0.31 9.52 -6.06
C LYS A 10 0.36 8.00 -6.04
N ILE A 11 0.75 7.40 -4.91
CA ILE A 11 0.78 5.94 -4.74
C ILE A 11 -0.61 5.35 -4.91
N MET A 12 -1.66 5.99 -4.39
CA MET A 12 -3.04 5.53 -4.60
C MET A 12 -3.49 5.57 -6.07
N ARG A 13 -3.03 6.59 -6.81
CA ARG A 13 -3.32 6.71 -8.25
C ARG A 13 -2.57 5.65 -9.04
N ASP A 14 -1.31 5.40 -8.71
CA ASP A 14 -0.46 4.39 -9.33
C ASP A 14 -1.05 2.98 -9.07
N LEU A 15 -1.47 2.71 -7.83
CA LEU A 15 -2.21 1.49 -7.46
C LEU A 15 -3.46 1.31 -8.33
N LYS A 16 -4.34 2.31 -8.36
CA LYS A 16 -5.57 2.25 -9.15
C LYS A 16 -5.26 1.97 -10.62
N ARG A 17 -4.28 2.68 -11.18
CA ARG A 17 -3.85 2.50 -12.57
C ARG A 17 -3.36 1.08 -12.83
N SER A 18 -2.47 0.54 -12.00
CA SER A 18 -1.98 -0.84 -12.16
C SER A 18 -3.12 -1.85 -12.16
N LEU A 19 -4.01 -1.79 -11.16
CA LEU A 19 -5.12 -2.74 -11.06
C LEU A 19 -6.09 -2.64 -12.24
N THR A 20 -6.42 -1.41 -12.69
CA THR A 20 -7.29 -1.22 -13.87
C THR A 20 -6.66 -1.72 -15.17
N GLN A 21 -5.32 -1.72 -15.26
CA GLN A 21 -4.59 -2.28 -16.40
C GLN A 21 -4.32 -3.79 -16.24
N GLY A 22 -4.83 -4.41 -15.19
CA GLY A 22 -4.57 -5.82 -14.91
C GLY A 22 -3.13 -6.11 -14.54
N LYS A 23 -2.36 -5.14 -14.07
CA LYS A 23 -0.94 -5.29 -13.73
C LYS A 23 -0.75 -5.45 -12.24
N ASP A 24 0.36 -6.10 -11.90
CA ASP A 24 0.85 -6.16 -10.54
C ASP A 24 1.21 -4.77 -10.01
N PHE A 25 1.19 -4.63 -8.69
CA PHE A 25 1.52 -3.40 -8.01
C PHE A 25 2.37 -3.67 -6.78
N SER A 26 3.38 -2.84 -6.56
CA SER A 26 4.11 -2.76 -5.30
C SER A 26 4.29 -1.30 -4.91
N GLY A 27 4.13 -0.98 -3.63
CA GLY A 27 4.29 0.38 -3.15
C GLY A 27 4.11 0.51 -1.65
N GLU A 28 4.55 1.65 -1.14
CA GLU A 28 4.49 1.96 0.30
C GLU A 28 3.73 3.27 0.52
N THR A 29 2.89 3.31 1.55
CA THR A 29 2.17 4.52 1.95
C THR A 29 1.74 4.49 3.41
N ILE A 30 1.00 5.50 3.85
CA ILE A 30 0.37 5.53 5.17
C ILE A 30 -1.07 5.04 5.08
N ASN A 31 -1.39 4.03 5.88
CA ASN A 31 -2.75 3.62 6.18
C ASN A 31 -3.15 4.05 7.61
N TYR A 32 -4.44 3.95 7.91
CA TYR A 32 -5.01 4.32 9.19
C TYR A 32 -5.71 3.12 9.84
N LYS A 33 -5.40 2.87 11.11
CA LYS A 33 -6.08 1.85 11.92
C LYS A 33 -7.51 2.31 12.26
N LYS A 34 -8.30 1.42 12.85
CA LYS A 34 -9.68 1.73 13.26
C LYS A 34 -9.77 2.91 14.25
N ASP A 35 -8.76 3.06 15.10
CA ASP A 35 -8.62 4.16 16.07
C ASP A 35 -8.12 5.48 15.45
N GLY A 36 -7.82 5.48 14.14
CA GLY A 36 -7.30 6.66 13.44
C GLY A 36 -5.78 6.85 13.53
N SER A 37 -5.04 5.95 14.20
CA SER A 37 -3.58 6.03 14.21
C SER A 37 -2.98 5.70 12.83
N PRO A 38 -2.03 6.51 12.31
CA PRO A 38 -1.34 6.24 11.05
C PRO A 38 -0.31 5.11 11.23
N TYR A 39 -0.11 4.30 10.20
CA TYR A 39 0.95 3.30 10.13
C TYR A 39 1.48 3.16 8.70
N HIS A 40 2.78 2.87 8.57
CA HIS A 40 3.38 2.60 7.27
C HIS A 40 2.99 1.21 6.78
N VAL A 41 2.45 1.14 5.58
CA VAL A 41 2.09 -0.11 4.93
C VAL A 41 2.90 -0.30 3.65
N GLU A 42 3.51 -1.49 3.50
CA GLU A 42 4.01 -2.00 2.23
C GLU A 42 2.94 -2.90 1.61
N TRP A 43 2.62 -2.65 0.34
CA TRP A 43 1.71 -3.47 -0.47
C TRP A 43 2.46 -4.21 -1.55
N ARG A 44 2.11 -5.49 -1.72
CA ARG A 44 2.40 -6.28 -2.92
C ARG A 44 1.10 -6.89 -3.40
N ILE A 45 0.73 -6.60 -4.65
CA ILE A 45 -0.52 -7.06 -5.24
C ILE A 45 -0.20 -7.70 -6.58
N SER A 46 -0.67 -8.94 -6.77
CA SER A 46 -0.49 -9.69 -8.01
C SER A 46 -1.81 -10.16 -8.58
N ALA A 47 -1.93 -10.08 -9.91
CA ALA A 47 -3.07 -10.60 -10.64
C ALA A 47 -2.95 -12.12 -10.80
N ILE A 48 -3.95 -12.86 -10.35
CA ILE A 48 -4.06 -14.30 -10.59
C ILE A 48 -4.85 -14.49 -11.88
N ARG A 49 -4.29 -15.29 -12.79
CA ARG A 49 -4.84 -15.51 -14.12
C ARG A 49 -5.19 -16.98 -14.33
N ASP A 50 -6.19 -17.22 -15.16
CA ASP A 50 -6.45 -18.54 -15.72
C ASP A 50 -5.43 -18.88 -16.83
N LEU A 51 -5.56 -20.08 -17.41
CA LEU A 51 -4.70 -20.55 -18.50
C LEU A 51 -4.86 -19.74 -19.80
N SER A 52 -5.98 -19.02 -19.95
CA SER A 52 -6.25 -18.14 -21.09
C SER A 52 -5.75 -16.71 -20.87
N GLY A 53 -5.16 -16.40 -19.71
CA GLY A 53 -4.62 -15.10 -19.35
C GLY A 53 -5.65 -14.13 -18.75
N ASN A 54 -6.91 -14.55 -18.57
CA ASN A 54 -7.95 -13.73 -17.96
C ASN A 54 -7.69 -13.59 -16.47
N ILE A 55 -7.92 -12.39 -15.92
CA ILE A 55 -7.74 -12.14 -14.49
C ILE A 55 -8.92 -12.74 -13.72
N LEU A 56 -8.62 -13.71 -12.86
CA LEU A 56 -9.59 -14.31 -11.94
C LEU A 56 -9.78 -13.45 -10.70
N CYS A 57 -8.68 -13.00 -10.10
CA CYS A 57 -8.68 -12.15 -8.92
C CYS A 57 -7.32 -11.44 -8.73
N PHE A 58 -7.24 -10.60 -7.71
CA PHE A 58 -5.98 -10.04 -7.23
C PHE A 58 -5.73 -10.54 -5.81
N ILE A 59 -4.49 -10.95 -5.53
CA ILE A 59 -4.03 -11.26 -4.18
C ILE A 59 -3.16 -10.12 -3.70
N SER A 60 -3.47 -9.57 -2.52
CA SER A 60 -2.71 -8.51 -1.87
C SER A 60 -2.10 -9.00 -0.57
N ILE A 61 -0.79 -8.79 -0.41
CA ILE A 61 -0.07 -8.93 0.84
C ILE A 61 0.21 -7.53 1.36
N GLN A 62 -0.15 -7.27 2.61
CA GLN A 62 0.11 -6.00 3.29
C GLN A 62 0.99 -6.25 4.49
N ARG A 63 2.05 -5.46 4.65
CA ARG A 63 2.95 -5.53 5.79
C ARG A 63 2.99 -4.19 6.48
N ASP A 64 2.75 -4.19 7.80
CA ASP A 64 3.05 -3.03 8.63
C ASP A 64 4.58 -2.93 8.76
N ILE A 65 5.16 -1.87 8.21
CA ILE A 65 6.60 -1.59 8.24
C ILE A 65 6.94 -0.40 9.14
N THR A 66 6.00 0.04 9.99
CA THR A 66 6.17 1.23 10.84
C THR A 66 7.44 1.15 11.68
N GLU A 67 7.64 0.02 12.37
CA GLU A 67 8.83 -0.17 13.22
C GLU A 67 10.12 -0.29 12.41
N LYS A 68 10.05 -0.78 11.18
CA LYS A 68 11.20 -0.81 10.26
C LYS A 68 11.59 0.61 9.84
N VAL A 69 10.62 1.41 9.42
CA VAL A 69 10.83 2.81 8.98
C VAL A 69 11.40 3.67 10.11
N LYS A 70 10.88 3.52 11.34
CA LYS A 70 11.40 4.24 12.52
C LYS A 70 12.85 3.93 12.82
N LYS A 71 13.26 2.66 12.71
CA LYS A 71 14.65 2.25 12.90
C LYS A 71 15.58 2.79 11.83
N GLU A 72 15.12 2.83 10.58
CA GLU A 72 15.91 3.31 9.44
C GLU A 72 15.97 4.84 9.34
N ASN A 73 14.97 5.56 9.86
CA ASN A 73 14.89 7.02 9.83
C ASN A 73 14.36 7.59 11.15
N PRO A 74 15.15 7.59 12.24
CA PRO A 74 14.71 8.07 13.55
C PRO A 74 14.32 9.57 13.58
N LEU A 75 14.71 10.35 12.56
CA LEU A 75 14.45 11.80 12.45
C LEU A 75 13.14 12.17 11.72
N ARG A 76 12.38 11.20 11.19
CA ARG A 76 11.12 11.49 10.47
C ARG A 76 9.89 11.64 11.39
N ASP A 77 10.00 11.26 12.65
CA ASP A 77 8.89 11.32 13.64
C ASP A 77 8.82 12.67 14.40
N THR A 78 9.71 13.64 14.16
CA THR A 78 9.76 14.94 14.88
C THR A 78 9.07 16.12 14.17
N SER A 79 8.07 15.89 13.34
CA SER A 79 7.26 16.99 12.82
C SER A 79 5.78 16.69 12.98
N VAL A 80 5.30 17.00 14.18
CA VAL A 80 3.89 17.26 14.51
C VAL A 80 3.54 18.67 14.06
#